data_AF-A0A838VZX8-F1
#
_entry.id   AF-A0A838VZX8-F1
#
_cell.length_a   1.000
_cell.length_b   1.000
_cell.length_c   1.000
_cell.angle_alpha   90.00
_cell.angle_beta   90.00
_cell.angle_gamma   90.00
#
_symmetry.space_group_name_H-M   'P 1'
#
loop_
_entity.id
_entity.type
_entity.pdbx_description
1 polymer ?
#
loop_
_entity_poly.entity_id
_entity_poly.type
_entity_poly.pdbx_seq_one_letter_code
_entity_poly.pdbx_strand_id
1 'polypeptide(L)'
;MIKIIFFHMLIVLGGVVQEQNGGNTAIASTASATASAIKKDNRINNNSIDSNQKTLLEFKRQLIEEQKKGESQIDRINQKIEETKKIIDEERVKLEEDRLKLKHTNEAKDADYTKFTELKNNLIEERKRMKTLDTKASSSGVGGGGRPRRDRYNITNLTKALDQIEKDIQTKKLSKDEERRLVLKSKEIATRLHALKVINKKEDTYKSMAMKFDDLRGKMTKIFDQKAEIGRGIGKLKENLDELLNKREDLYEERRMIIHQVREAGAKLEMVDTQLNAIEFKRSRLQYSSDRQRRQNVDRRSSRHEIPQDKMKKNRENHELWNSLKEVAMKKMSGGGKLTFDEMKLIYSDESD
;
A
#
# COMPACT_ATOMS: atom_id res chain seq x y z
N MET A 1 -23.96 -26.33 -17.90
CA MET A 1 -24.84 -25.16 -18.12
C MET A 1 -25.16 -24.55 -16.77
N ILE A 2 -25.43 -23.25 -16.73
CA ILE A 2 -25.62 -22.36 -15.55
C ILE A 2 -24.32 -21.66 -15.14
N LYS A 3 -23.87 -20.77 -16.02
CA LYS A 3 -23.33 -19.45 -15.65
C LYS A 3 -24.47 -18.47 -15.87
N ILE A 4 -24.72 -17.58 -14.91
CA ILE A 4 -25.26 -16.21 -15.00
C ILE A 4 -25.74 -15.85 -13.58
N ILE A 5 -25.71 -14.55 -13.28
CA ILE A 5 -26.08 -13.88 -12.01
C ILE A 5 -24.93 -13.74 -11.00
N PHE A 6 -24.17 -12.66 -11.11
CA PHE A 6 -24.12 -11.57 -10.11
C PHE A 6 -23.00 -10.59 -10.51
N PHE A 7 -23.35 -9.61 -11.33
CA PHE A 7 -22.57 -8.39 -11.53
C PHE A 7 -23.58 -7.31 -11.88
N HIS A 8 -23.82 -6.37 -10.97
CA HIS A 8 -24.34 -5.01 -11.15
C HIS A 8 -25.02 -4.56 -9.84
N MET A 9 -24.26 -3.95 -8.94
CA MET A 9 -24.82 -3.03 -7.97
C MET A 9 -23.75 -2.01 -7.54
N LEU A 10 -24.17 -0.75 -7.41
CA LEU A 10 -23.43 0.46 -7.00
C LEU A 10 -22.72 1.28 -8.09
N ILE A 11 -23.52 1.89 -8.96
CA ILE A 11 -23.36 3.31 -9.32
C ILE A 11 -24.76 3.94 -9.22
N VAL A 12 -24.82 5.23 -8.87
CA VAL A 12 -25.99 6.14 -8.84
C VAL A 12 -26.63 6.33 -7.46
N LEU A 13 -26.04 7.24 -6.67
CA LEU A 13 -26.75 8.13 -5.74
C LEU A 13 -25.96 9.45 -5.69
N GLY A 14 -26.61 10.55 -6.07
CA GLY A 14 -26.04 11.90 -5.92
C GLY A 14 -26.26 12.83 -7.12
N GLY A 15 -27.50 12.96 -7.59
CA GLY A 15 -27.88 13.93 -8.61
C GLY A 15 -28.76 15.04 -8.06
N VAL A 16 -28.22 16.27 -8.09
CA VAL A 16 -28.87 17.53 -8.48
C VAL A 16 -30.14 17.96 -7.73
N VAL A 17 -29.98 18.97 -6.85
CA VAL A 17 -31.06 19.94 -6.56
C VAL A 17 -30.76 21.21 -7.34
N GLN A 18 -31.78 21.61 -8.10
CA GLN A 18 -31.87 22.71 -9.04
C GLN A 18 -32.71 23.80 -8.38
N GLU A 19 -32.14 24.98 -8.14
CA GLU A 19 -32.92 26.20 -7.86
C GLU A 19 -32.76 27.18 -9.04
N GLN A 20 -33.89 27.51 -9.65
CA GLN A 20 -34.05 28.60 -10.62
C GLN A 20 -35.05 29.61 -10.05
N ASN A 21 -34.73 30.90 -10.29
CA ASN A 21 -35.61 32.08 -10.37
C ASN A 21 -36.43 32.46 -9.13
N GLY A 22 -36.56 33.73 -8.74
CA GLY A 22 -36.31 34.99 -9.43
C GLY A 22 -37.32 36.01 -8.88
N GLY A 23 -37.00 37.32 -8.90
CA GLY A 23 -38.01 38.37 -8.71
C GLY A 23 -37.61 39.60 -7.90
N ASN A 24 -37.01 40.57 -8.61
CA ASN A 24 -37.13 42.04 -8.51
C ASN A 24 -37.87 42.66 -7.30
N THR A 25 -37.29 43.72 -6.72
CA THR A 25 -37.59 45.12 -7.09
C THR A 25 -36.75 46.11 -6.30
N ALA A 26 -36.25 47.11 -7.01
CA ALA A 26 -35.63 48.32 -6.48
C ALA A 26 -36.70 49.25 -5.90
N ILE A 27 -36.38 50.02 -4.87
CA ILE A 27 -36.78 51.44 -4.69
C ILE A 27 -35.65 52.13 -3.92
N ALA A 28 -35.16 53.22 -4.52
CA ALA A 28 -34.25 54.16 -3.90
C ALA A 28 -34.97 54.97 -2.83
N SER A 29 -34.27 55.31 -1.74
CA SER A 29 -34.58 56.47 -0.91
C SER A 29 -33.30 57.01 -0.32
N THR A 30 -32.87 58.12 -0.91
CA THR A 30 -31.90 59.09 -0.41
C THR A 30 -32.21 59.54 1.02
N ALA A 31 -31.22 59.46 1.90
CA ALA A 31 -31.13 60.35 3.05
C ALA A 31 -29.65 60.74 3.25
N SER A 32 -29.36 61.95 2.79
CA SER A 32 -28.19 62.74 3.19
C SER A 32 -28.30 63.03 4.69
N ALA A 33 -27.28 62.64 5.46
CA ALA A 33 -27.05 63.20 6.78
C ALA A 33 -25.55 63.44 6.95
N THR A 34 -25.21 64.69 6.72
CA THR A 34 -23.92 65.34 6.85
C THR A 34 -23.30 65.07 8.21
N ALA A 35 -22.03 64.67 8.20
CA ALA A 35 -21.16 64.61 9.36
C ALA A 35 -21.12 65.96 10.10
N SER A 36 -21.25 65.94 11.43
CA SER A 36 -20.49 66.79 12.38
C SER A 36 -20.95 66.57 13.83
N ALA A 37 -20.25 65.71 14.57
CA ALA A 37 -20.14 65.82 16.03
C ALA A 37 -18.80 65.19 16.47
N ILE A 38 -17.77 66.02 16.40
CA ILE A 38 -16.38 65.74 16.78
C ILE A 38 -16.24 65.79 18.31
N LYS A 39 -15.56 64.77 18.85
CA LYS A 39 -14.99 64.61 20.22
C LYS A 39 -15.69 63.61 21.15
N LYS A 40 -15.69 62.32 20.78
CA LYS A 40 -15.57 61.25 21.79
C LYS A 40 -15.07 59.87 21.34
N ASP A 41 -14.35 59.70 20.21
CA ASP A 41 -14.09 58.33 19.69
C ASP A 41 -12.64 57.85 19.58
N ASN A 42 -11.61 58.61 20.00
CA ASN A 42 -10.23 58.10 19.90
C ASN A 42 -9.88 57.00 20.94
N ARG A 43 -10.59 56.91 22.07
CA ARG A 43 -10.35 55.85 23.06
C ARG A 43 -11.09 54.55 22.75
N ILE A 44 -12.28 54.64 22.14
CA ILE A 44 -13.10 53.46 21.82
C ILE A 44 -12.51 52.71 20.61
N ASN A 45 -11.99 53.43 19.61
CA ASN A 45 -11.33 52.82 18.46
C ASN A 45 -10.01 52.10 18.82
N ASN A 46 -9.20 52.65 19.73
CA ASN A 46 -7.96 51.98 20.15
C ASN A 46 -8.23 50.67 20.91
N ASN A 47 -9.23 50.64 21.79
CA ASN A 47 -9.57 49.44 22.55
C ASN A 47 -10.11 48.30 21.66
N SER A 48 -10.85 48.63 20.59
CA SER A 48 -11.34 47.66 19.61
C SER A 48 -10.22 47.08 18.74
N ILE A 49 -9.27 47.91 18.30
CA ILE A 49 -8.09 47.49 17.53
C ILE A 49 -7.20 46.56 18.36
N ASP A 50 -6.97 46.88 19.64
CA ASP A 50 -6.16 46.04 20.54
C ASP A 50 -6.86 44.69 20.85
N SER A 51 -8.18 44.67 20.97
CA SER A 51 -8.95 43.42 21.16
C SER A 51 -8.84 42.49 19.94
N ASN A 52 -9.00 43.02 18.72
CA ASN A 52 -8.88 42.23 17.50
C ASN A 52 -7.44 41.73 17.27
N GLN A 53 -6.44 42.56 17.59
CA GLN A 53 -5.03 42.17 17.53
C GLN A 53 -4.74 41.00 18.48
N LYS A 54 -5.29 41.02 19.70
CA LYS A 54 -5.11 39.94 20.68
C LYS A 54 -5.72 38.62 20.19
N THR A 55 -6.93 38.65 19.65
CA THR A 55 -7.59 37.45 19.08
C THR A 55 -6.79 36.88 17.91
N LEU A 56 -6.27 37.73 17.02
CA LEU A 56 -5.44 37.29 15.90
C LEU A 56 -4.11 36.67 16.35
N LEU A 57 -3.49 37.20 17.41
CA LEU A 57 -2.28 36.60 17.99
C LEU A 57 -2.55 35.23 18.63
N GLU A 58 -3.68 35.06 19.30
CA GLU A 58 -4.09 33.77 19.86
C GLU A 58 -4.39 32.75 18.75
N PHE A 59 -5.11 33.17 17.70
CA PHE A 59 -5.36 32.34 16.53
C PHE A 59 -4.06 31.97 15.79
N LYS A 60 -3.13 32.91 15.63
CA LYS A 60 -1.78 32.63 15.11
C LYS A 60 -1.09 31.55 15.93
N ARG A 61 -1.12 31.64 17.26
CA ARG A 61 -0.51 30.64 18.15
C ARG A 61 -1.13 29.26 17.93
N GLN A 62 -2.45 29.20 17.82
CA GLN A 62 -3.18 27.95 17.55
C GLN A 62 -2.79 27.35 16.20
N LEU A 63 -2.69 28.15 15.14
CA LEU A 63 -2.26 27.69 13.81
C LEU A 63 -0.82 27.16 13.81
N ILE A 64 0.10 27.81 14.54
CA ILE A 64 1.48 27.30 14.70
C ILE A 64 1.48 25.93 15.37
N GLU A 65 0.67 25.76 16.41
CA GLU A 65 0.56 24.49 17.13
C GLU A 65 -0.06 23.39 16.27
N GLU A 66 -1.10 23.71 15.50
CA GLU A 66 -1.72 22.81 14.52
C GLU A 66 -0.73 22.39 13.43
N GLN A 67 0.02 23.34 12.86
CA GLN A 67 1.06 23.07 11.88
C GLN A 67 2.13 22.13 12.44
N LYS A 68 2.68 22.44 13.62
CA LYS A 68 3.71 21.61 14.28
C LYS A 68 3.21 20.21 14.60
N LYS A 69 1.94 20.09 15.03
CA LYS A 69 1.30 18.81 15.30
C LYS A 69 1.15 17.99 14.02
N GLY A 70 0.72 18.61 12.93
CA GLY A 70 0.60 17.97 11.62
C GLY A 70 1.95 17.52 11.06
N GLU A 71 3.00 18.35 11.15
CA GLU A 71 4.38 18.00 10.78
C GLU A 71 4.88 16.79 11.58
N SER A 72 4.66 16.79 12.90
CA SER A 72 5.02 15.66 13.78
C SER A 72 4.25 14.38 13.41
N GLN A 73 2.99 14.50 12.95
CA GLN A 73 2.19 13.36 12.52
C GLN A 73 2.67 12.81 11.17
N ILE A 74 3.07 13.69 10.24
CA ILE A 74 3.69 13.30 8.96
C ILE A 74 4.96 12.48 9.22
N ASP A 75 5.82 12.90 10.15
CA ASP A 75 7.04 12.16 10.48
C ASP A 75 6.76 10.77 11.04
N ARG A 76 5.74 10.65 11.92
CA ARG A 76 5.30 9.35 12.45
C ARG A 76 4.75 8.44 11.34
N ILE A 77 4.00 8.99 10.39
CA ILE A 77 3.49 8.21 9.25
C ILE A 77 4.63 7.79 8.34
N ASN A 78 5.63 8.64 8.09
CA ASN A 78 6.82 8.27 7.33
C ASN A 78 7.54 7.08 7.97
N GLN A 79 7.72 7.08 9.29
CA GLN A 79 8.31 5.95 10.02
C GLN A 79 7.49 4.67 9.82
N LYS A 80 6.17 4.72 10.00
CA LYS A 80 5.28 3.58 9.78
C LYS A 80 5.32 3.05 8.34
N ILE A 81 5.44 3.93 7.35
CA ILE A 81 5.57 3.56 5.93
C ILE A 81 6.87 2.78 5.72
N GLU A 82 8.00 3.27 6.24
CA GLU A 82 9.29 2.60 6.11
C GLU A 82 9.32 1.24 6.84
N GLU A 83 8.74 1.16 8.03
CA GLU A 83 8.56 -0.11 8.75
C GLU A 83 7.71 -1.09 7.93
N THR A 84 6.57 -0.63 7.38
CA THR A 84 5.68 -1.47 6.57
C THR A 84 6.38 -1.95 5.30
N LYS A 85 7.16 -1.09 4.63
CA LYS A 85 7.97 -1.48 3.46
C LYS A 85 8.97 -2.58 3.81
N LYS A 86 9.68 -2.43 4.94
CA LYS A 86 10.64 -3.44 5.39
C LYS A 86 9.97 -4.79 5.63
N ILE A 87 8.81 -4.81 6.28
CA ILE A 87 8.05 -6.05 6.51
C ILE A 87 7.60 -6.66 5.18
N ILE A 88 7.12 -5.86 4.23
CA ILE A 88 6.75 -6.33 2.88
C ILE A 88 7.94 -7.00 2.19
N ASP A 89 9.12 -6.40 2.25
CA ASP A 89 10.32 -6.97 1.62
C ASP A 89 10.74 -8.30 2.30
N GLU A 90 10.68 -8.36 3.64
CA GLU A 90 10.92 -9.59 4.38
C GLU A 90 9.93 -10.71 4.04
N GLU A 91 8.63 -10.40 3.92
CA GLU A 91 7.62 -11.38 3.52
C GLU A 91 7.77 -11.82 2.06
N ARG A 92 8.21 -10.93 1.16
CA ARG A 92 8.53 -11.29 -0.23
C ARG A 92 9.70 -12.25 -0.32
N VAL A 93 10.74 -12.05 0.48
CA VAL A 93 11.88 -12.98 0.57
C VAL A 93 11.40 -14.35 1.04
N LYS A 94 10.63 -14.41 2.14
CA LYS A 94 10.06 -15.68 2.65
C LYS A 94 9.17 -16.37 1.62
N LEU A 95 8.35 -15.60 0.89
CA LEU A 95 7.48 -16.13 -0.16
C LEU A 95 8.30 -16.77 -1.29
N GLU A 96 9.42 -16.16 -1.68
CA GLU A 96 10.29 -16.71 -2.71
C GLU A 96 11.04 -17.96 -2.22
N GLU A 97 11.51 -17.96 -0.97
CA GLU A 97 12.08 -19.16 -0.35
C GLU A 97 11.09 -20.34 -0.36
N ASP A 98 9.83 -20.10 0.02
CA ASP A 98 8.81 -21.15 0.02
C ASP A 98 8.42 -21.60 -1.39
N ARG A 99 8.44 -20.69 -2.38
CA ARG A 99 8.28 -21.07 -3.81
C ARG A 99 9.42 -21.97 -4.28
N LEU A 100 10.67 -21.69 -3.90
CA LEU A 100 11.81 -22.54 -4.21
C LEU A 100 11.69 -23.91 -3.54
N LYS A 101 11.28 -23.96 -2.26
CA LYS A 101 11.00 -25.23 -1.56
C LYS A 101 9.88 -26.01 -2.25
N LEU A 102 8.81 -25.35 -2.69
CA LEU A 102 7.72 -25.99 -3.42
C LEU A 102 8.19 -26.57 -4.75
N LYS A 103 9.03 -25.83 -5.49
CA LYS A 103 9.64 -26.31 -6.73
C LYS A 103 10.48 -27.57 -6.48
N HIS A 104 11.38 -27.54 -5.50
CA HIS A 104 12.19 -28.70 -5.14
C HIS A 104 11.33 -29.90 -4.71
N THR A 105 10.27 -29.67 -3.94
CA THR A 105 9.32 -30.71 -3.52
C THR A 105 8.57 -31.31 -4.72
N ASN A 106 8.21 -30.50 -5.71
CA ASN A 106 7.60 -31.00 -6.95
C ASN A 106 8.57 -31.84 -7.79
N GLU A 107 9.82 -31.42 -7.90
CA GLU A 107 10.87 -32.19 -8.58
C GLU A 107 11.10 -33.54 -7.91
N ALA A 108 11.17 -33.58 -6.58
CA ALA A 108 11.26 -34.82 -5.81
C ALA A 108 10.03 -35.71 -6.01
N LYS A 109 8.83 -35.12 -5.99
CA LYS A 109 7.57 -35.82 -6.27
C LYS A 109 7.59 -36.46 -7.66
N ASP A 110 7.97 -35.72 -8.70
CA ASP A 110 7.99 -36.24 -10.08
C ASP A 110 9.05 -37.35 -10.26
N ALA A 111 10.24 -37.19 -9.66
CA ALA A 111 11.29 -38.20 -9.68
C ALA A 111 10.88 -39.52 -9.00
N ASP A 112 10.21 -39.43 -7.85
CA ASP A 112 9.76 -40.62 -7.11
C ASP A 112 8.43 -41.18 -7.64
N TYR A 113 7.60 -40.38 -8.32
CA TYR A 113 6.32 -40.83 -8.89
C TYR A 113 6.50 -41.78 -10.06
N THR A 114 7.49 -41.52 -10.90
CA THR A 114 7.88 -42.42 -11.99
C THR A 114 8.29 -43.78 -11.42
N LYS A 115 9.22 -43.79 -10.45
CA LYS A 115 9.65 -45.02 -9.76
C LYS A 115 8.49 -45.75 -9.07
N PHE A 116 7.58 -45.00 -8.45
CA PHE A 116 6.41 -45.54 -7.77
C PHE A 116 5.48 -46.26 -8.74
N THR A 117 5.24 -45.67 -9.91
CA THR A 117 4.38 -46.24 -10.94
C THR A 117 5.00 -47.49 -11.56
N GLU A 118 6.30 -47.45 -11.86
CA GLU A 118 7.04 -48.62 -12.36
C GLU A 118 7.02 -49.78 -11.35
N LEU A 119 7.33 -49.49 -10.09
CA LEU A 119 7.36 -50.51 -9.04
C LEU A 119 5.96 -51.10 -8.76
N LYS A 120 4.90 -50.27 -8.84
CA LYS A 120 3.52 -50.74 -8.76
C LYS A 120 3.19 -51.71 -9.90
N ASN A 121 3.58 -51.37 -11.14
CA ASN A 121 3.35 -52.22 -12.31
C ASN A 121 4.12 -53.53 -12.18
N ASN A 122 5.39 -53.48 -11.80
CA ASN A 122 6.23 -54.67 -11.54
C ASN A 122 5.63 -55.57 -10.46
N LEU A 123 5.09 -55.00 -9.38
CA LEU A 123 4.43 -55.76 -8.31
C LEU A 123 3.15 -56.46 -8.80
N ILE A 124 2.38 -55.80 -9.67
CA ILE A 124 1.18 -56.39 -10.29
C ILE A 124 1.57 -57.53 -11.22
N GLU A 125 2.61 -57.35 -12.04
CA GLU A 125 3.12 -58.40 -12.93
C GLU A 125 3.64 -59.61 -12.16
N GLU A 126 4.44 -59.39 -11.11
CA GLU A 126 4.98 -60.50 -10.33
C GLU A 126 3.87 -61.22 -9.56
N ARG A 127 2.85 -60.50 -9.06
CA ARG A 127 1.64 -61.11 -8.51
C ARG A 127 0.93 -61.98 -9.54
N LYS A 128 0.82 -61.54 -10.80
CA LYS A 128 0.24 -62.37 -11.89
C LYS A 128 1.09 -63.61 -12.17
N ARG A 129 2.42 -63.48 -12.22
CA ARG A 129 3.36 -64.61 -12.41
C ARG A 129 3.28 -65.64 -11.28
N MET A 130 3.10 -65.20 -10.04
CA MET A 130 2.88 -66.13 -8.92
C MET A 130 1.55 -66.90 -9.06
N LYS A 131 0.48 -66.22 -9.46
CA LYS A 131 -0.84 -66.85 -9.68
C LYS A 131 -0.82 -67.91 -10.79
N THR A 132 -0.11 -67.69 -11.89
CA THR A 132 -0.03 -68.66 -13.01
C THR A 132 0.80 -69.90 -12.68
N LEU A 133 1.74 -69.79 -11.72
CA LEU A 133 2.52 -70.94 -11.25
C LEU A 133 1.73 -71.77 -10.24
N ASP A 134 0.96 -71.13 -9.36
CA ASP A 134 0.05 -71.84 -8.46
C ASP A 134 -0.95 -72.69 -9.28
N THR A 135 -1.45 -72.21 -10.42
CA THR A 135 -2.34 -72.99 -11.30
C THR A 135 -1.62 -74.11 -12.06
N LYS A 136 -0.41 -73.88 -12.59
CA LYS A 136 0.38 -74.91 -13.29
C LYS A 136 0.95 -75.99 -12.37
N ALA A 137 1.31 -75.63 -11.13
CA ALA A 137 1.71 -76.58 -10.10
C ALA A 137 0.52 -77.41 -9.59
N SER A 138 -0.68 -76.82 -9.58
CA SER A 138 -1.92 -77.56 -9.26
C SER A 138 -2.39 -78.48 -10.40
N SER A 139 -2.02 -78.20 -11.65
CA SER A 139 -2.40 -79.03 -12.82
C SER A 139 -1.43 -80.17 -13.11
N SER A 140 -0.24 -80.18 -12.50
CA SER A 140 0.79 -81.23 -12.69
C SER A 140 0.79 -82.29 -11.57
N GLY A 141 -0.08 -82.15 -10.58
CA GLY A 141 -0.39 -83.20 -9.60
C GLY A 141 -1.62 -83.98 -10.03
N VAL A 142 -1.42 -85.22 -10.48
CA VAL A 142 -2.51 -86.20 -10.67
C VAL A 142 -3.18 -86.42 -9.31
N GLY A 143 -4.35 -85.83 -9.10
CA GLY A 143 -5.21 -86.08 -7.94
C GLY A 143 -5.60 -84.84 -7.15
N GLY A 144 -6.76 -84.28 -7.50
CA GLY A 144 -7.77 -83.70 -6.62
C GLY A 144 -7.36 -82.82 -5.43
N GLY A 145 -7.81 -81.56 -5.49
CA GLY A 145 -8.18 -80.80 -4.30
C GLY A 145 -7.19 -79.70 -3.91
N GLY A 146 -7.66 -78.46 -3.95
CA GLY A 146 -6.90 -77.29 -3.53
C GLY A 146 -6.31 -77.47 -2.14
N ARG A 147 -4.98 -77.49 -2.04
CA ARG A 147 -4.25 -77.38 -0.77
C ARG A 147 -3.50 -76.06 -0.75
N PRO A 148 -4.14 -74.96 -0.31
CA PRO A 148 -3.48 -73.67 -0.24
C PRO A 148 -2.62 -73.63 1.04
N ARG A 149 -1.38 -73.16 0.89
CA ARG A 149 -0.45 -72.74 1.96
C ARG A 149 0.29 -73.82 2.78
N ARG A 150 -0.30 -74.93 3.20
CA ARG A 150 0.38 -75.86 4.15
C ARG A 150 1.58 -76.61 3.52
N ASP A 151 1.53 -76.90 2.23
CA ASP A 151 2.61 -77.60 1.52
C ASP A 151 3.79 -76.69 1.10
N ARG A 152 3.66 -75.35 1.21
CA ARG A 152 4.74 -74.40 0.87
C ARG A 152 5.96 -74.52 1.79
N TYR A 153 5.77 -75.08 2.99
CA TYR A 153 6.80 -75.20 4.01
C TYR A 153 7.45 -76.59 4.08
N ASN A 154 7.18 -77.47 3.11
CA ASN A 154 7.67 -78.85 3.12
C ASN A 154 9.01 -79.07 2.38
N ILE A 155 9.70 -77.99 1.97
CA ILE A 155 10.98 -78.06 1.24
C ILE A 155 12.02 -78.88 2.01
N THR A 156 12.17 -78.62 3.30
CA THR A 156 13.16 -79.31 4.16
C THR A 156 12.84 -80.80 4.31
N ASN A 157 11.56 -81.15 4.46
CA ASN A 157 11.13 -82.54 4.60
C ASN A 157 11.23 -83.32 3.30
N LEU A 158 10.90 -82.70 2.16
CA LEU A 158 11.07 -83.30 0.83
C LEU A 158 12.55 -83.49 0.48
N THR A 159 13.41 -82.55 0.90
CA THR A 159 14.87 -82.69 0.73
C THR A 159 15.38 -83.90 1.54
N LYS A 160 15.05 -83.99 2.83
CA LYS A 160 15.41 -85.14 3.68
C LYS A 160 14.86 -86.47 3.16
N ALA A 161 13.63 -86.49 2.63
CA ALA A 161 13.01 -87.68 2.07
C ALA A 161 13.70 -88.13 0.77
N LEU A 162 14.13 -87.19 -0.08
CA LEU A 162 14.89 -87.48 -1.29
C LEU A 162 16.26 -88.08 -0.93
N ASP A 163 16.98 -87.46 0.01
CA ASP A 163 18.27 -87.94 0.49
C ASP A 163 18.16 -89.35 1.10
N GLN A 164 17.07 -89.65 1.83
CA GLN A 164 16.84 -90.96 2.41
C GLN A 164 16.53 -92.03 1.34
N ILE A 165 15.74 -91.70 0.32
CA ILE A 165 15.46 -92.63 -0.78
C ILE A 165 16.73 -92.91 -1.58
N GLU A 166 17.57 -91.90 -1.82
CA GLU A 166 18.87 -92.07 -2.49
C GLU A 166 19.79 -93.00 -1.68
N LYS A 167 19.90 -92.80 -0.37
CA LYS A 167 20.63 -93.72 0.52
C LYS A 167 20.07 -95.12 0.49
N ASP A 168 18.75 -95.28 0.56
CA ASP A 168 18.08 -96.58 0.54
C ASP A 168 18.36 -97.35 -0.77
N ILE A 169 18.32 -96.66 -1.92
CA ILE A 169 18.66 -97.25 -3.23
C ILE A 169 20.13 -97.69 -3.27
N GLN A 170 21.04 -96.91 -2.70
CA GLN A 170 22.48 -97.20 -2.75
C GLN A 170 22.93 -98.29 -1.75
N THR A 171 22.26 -98.39 -0.59
CA THR A 171 22.77 -99.18 0.55
C THR A 171 21.94 -100.43 0.86
N LYS A 172 20.66 -100.50 0.46
CA LYS A 172 19.80 -101.65 0.75
C LYS A 172 19.84 -102.65 -0.41
N LYS A 173 19.83 -103.95 -0.09
CA LYS A 173 19.60 -105.02 -1.08
C LYS A 173 18.11 -105.05 -1.41
N LEU A 174 17.71 -104.35 -2.46
CA LEU A 174 16.32 -104.22 -2.90
C LEU A 174 15.99 -105.24 -3.99
N SER A 175 14.74 -105.68 -4.06
CA SER A 175 14.24 -106.39 -5.24
C SER A 175 14.09 -105.41 -6.42
N LYS A 176 14.14 -105.93 -7.65
CA LYS A 176 14.02 -105.11 -8.87
C LYS A 176 12.75 -104.26 -8.91
N ASP A 177 11.64 -104.76 -8.36
CA ASP A 177 10.38 -104.02 -8.31
C ASP A 177 10.34 -102.97 -7.20
N GLU A 178 10.99 -103.21 -6.06
CA GLU A 178 11.14 -102.20 -4.99
C GLU A 178 12.07 -101.06 -5.41
N GLU A 179 13.18 -101.37 -6.09
CA GLU A 179 14.08 -100.39 -6.67
C GLU A 179 13.32 -99.50 -7.67
N ARG A 180 12.55 -100.11 -8.59
CA ARG A 180 11.70 -99.36 -9.54
C ARG A 180 10.71 -98.43 -8.83
N ARG A 181 10.05 -98.89 -7.75
CA ARG A 181 9.13 -98.05 -6.97
C ARG A 181 9.86 -96.89 -6.28
N LEU A 182 11.02 -97.13 -5.67
CA LEU A 182 11.81 -96.09 -5.01
C LEU A 182 12.35 -95.06 -6.00
N VAL A 183 12.80 -95.48 -7.19
CA VAL A 183 13.24 -94.57 -8.26
C VAL A 183 12.10 -93.69 -8.76
N LEU A 184 10.90 -94.25 -8.98
CA LEU A 184 9.72 -93.46 -9.37
C LEU A 184 9.36 -92.44 -8.30
N LYS A 185 9.34 -92.85 -7.03
CA LYS A 185 9.09 -91.97 -5.88
C LYS A 185 10.15 -90.87 -5.73
N SER A 186 11.42 -91.19 -5.98
CA SER A 186 12.52 -90.21 -6.00
C SER A 186 12.30 -89.14 -7.09
N LYS A 187 11.94 -89.56 -8.32
CA LYS A 187 11.63 -88.64 -9.43
C LYS A 187 10.44 -87.73 -9.12
N GLU A 188 9.40 -88.26 -8.49
CA GLU A 188 8.23 -87.50 -8.06
C GLU A 188 8.60 -86.45 -7.00
N ILE A 189 9.33 -86.86 -5.95
CA ILE A 189 9.79 -85.96 -4.88
C ILE A 189 10.73 -84.89 -5.43
N ALA A 190 11.66 -85.24 -6.33
CA ALA A 190 12.57 -84.30 -6.98
C ALA A 190 11.83 -83.23 -7.78
N THR A 191 10.83 -83.65 -8.58
CA THR A 191 10.00 -82.74 -9.39
C THR A 191 9.20 -81.78 -8.49
N ARG A 192 8.59 -82.31 -7.42
CA ARG A 192 7.84 -81.51 -6.45
C ARG A 192 8.74 -80.54 -5.68
N LEU A 193 9.93 -80.98 -5.27
CA LEU A 193 10.92 -80.14 -4.58
C LEU A 193 11.42 -79.00 -5.48
N HIS A 194 11.72 -79.29 -6.75
CA HIS A 194 12.13 -78.27 -7.72
C HIS A 194 11.02 -77.22 -7.93
N ALA A 195 9.76 -77.66 -8.14
CA ALA A 195 8.63 -76.75 -8.28
C ALA A 195 8.45 -75.84 -7.04
N LEU A 196 8.54 -76.40 -5.83
CA LEU A 196 8.45 -75.64 -4.59
C LEU A 196 9.61 -74.64 -4.41
N LYS A 197 10.84 -75.02 -4.75
CA LYS A 197 12.01 -74.11 -4.71
C LYS A 197 11.81 -72.91 -5.66
N VAL A 198 11.28 -73.15 -6.86
CA VAL A 198 10.97 -72.09 -7.83
C VAL A 198 9.88 -71.15 -7.31
N ILE A 199 8.81 -71.69 -6.72
CA ILE A 199 7.74 -70.89 -6.12
C ILE A 199 8.28 -70.04 -4.96
N ASN A 200 9.08 -70.62 -4.06
CA ASN A 200 9.62 -69.91 -2.91
C ASN A 200 10.52 -68.73 -3.32
N LYS A 201 11.43 -68.95 -4.29
CA LYS A 201 12.29 -67.88 -4.82
C LYS A 201 11.50 -66.69 -5.39
N LYS A 202 10.37 -66.97 -6.06
CA LYS A 202 9.50 -65.91 -6.59
C LYS A 202 8.69 -65.22 -5.49
N GLU A 203 8.25 -65.96 -4.48
CA GLU A 203 7.58 -65.41 -3.31
C GLU A 203 8.51 -64.43 -2.56
N ASP A 204 9.79 -64.80 -2.37
CA ASP A 204 10.79 -63.92 -1.76
C ASP A 204 11.05 -62.67 -2.61
N THR A 205 11.12 -62.82 -3.94
CA THR A 205 11.27 -61.69 -4.88
C THR A 205 10.07 -60.74 -4.78
N TYR A 206 8.84 -61.28 -4.74
CA TYR A 206 7.63 -60.48 -4.53
C TYR A 206 7.62 -59.78 -3.18
N LYS A 207 7.98 -60.47 -2.08
CA LYS A 207 8.06 -59.87 -0.74
C LYS A 207 9.06 -58.71 -0.72
N SER A 208 10.24 -58.88 -1.32
CA SER A 208 11.24 -57.82 -1.45
C SER A 208 10.71 -56.61 -2.21
N MET A 209 10.03 -56.83 -3.34
CA MET A 209 9.43 -55.73 -4.11
C MET A 209 8.27 -55.05 -3.36
N ALA A 210 7.46 -55.81 -2.62
CA ALA A 210 6.37 -55.27 -1.82
C ALA A 210 6.89 -54.35 -0.71
N MET A 211 7.96 -54.75 0.00
CA MET A 211 8.60 -53.89 1.02
C MET A 211 9.11 -52.59 0.41
N LYS A 212 9.84 -52.65 -0.72
CA LYS A 212 10.31 -51.44 -1.42
C LYS A 212 9.16 -50.53 -1.85
N PHE A 213 8.02 -51.12 -2.22
CA PHE A 213 6.84 -50.38 -2.62
C PHE A 213 6.19 -49.66 -1.44
N ASP A 214 6.07 -50.31 -0.29
CA ASP A 214 5.54 -49.69 0.92
C ASP A 214 6.44 -48.55 1.42
N ASP A 215 7.77 -48.72 1.37
CA ASP A 215 8.72 -47.65 1.68
C ASP A 215 8.55 -46.43 0.77
N LEU A 216 8.46 -46.67 -0.55
CA LEU A 216 8.28 -45.60 -1.54
C LEU A 216 6.91 -44.94 -1.44
N ARG A 217 5.86 -45.71 -1.12
CA ARG A 217 4.53 -45.19 -0.82
C ARG A 217 4.57 -44.24 0.37
N GLY A 218 5.26 -44.62 1.45
CA GLY A 218 5.44 -43.77 2.63
C GLY A 218 6.18 -42.47 2.31
N LYS A 219 7.24 -42.53 1.50
CA LYS A 219 7.95 -41.34 1.00
C LYS A 219 7.04 -40.44 0.18
N MET A 220 6.25 -41.02 -0.74
CA MET A 220 5.32 -40.29 -1.58
C MET A 220 4.26 -39.55 -0.76
N THR A 221 3.66 -40.20 0.25
CA THR A 221 2.72 -39.55 1.16
C THR A 221 3.36 -38.35 1.87
N LYS A 222 4.58 -38.50 2.41
CA LYS A 222 5.30 -37.39 3.04
C LYS A 222 5.54 -36.21 2.09
N ILE A 223 5.89 -36.48 0.83
CA ILE A 223 6.09 -35.44 -0.19
C ILE A 223 4.78 -34.69 -0.46
N PHE A 224 3.65 -35.40 -0.55
CA PHE A 224 2.33 -34.76 -0.72
C PHE A 224 1.95 -33.90 0.49
N ASP A 225 2.20 -34.38 1.71
CA ASP A 225 1.93 -33.62 2.94
C ASP A 225 2.79 -32.35 3.02
N GLN A 226 4.09 -32.47 2.72
CA GLN A 226 5.01 -31.33 2.63
C GLN A 226 4.57 -30.31 1.58
N LYS A 227 4.18 -30.79 0.39
CA LYS A 227 3.66 -29.93 -0.67
C LYS A 227 2.41 -29.16 -0.23
N ALA A 228 1.49 -29.82 0.48
CA ALA A 228 0.28 -29.19 0.98
C ALA A 228 0.58 -28.14 2.06
N GLU A 229 1.52 -28.42 2.97
CA GLU A 229 1.94 -27.47 4.00
C GLU A 229 2.61 -26.23 3.40
N ILE A 230 3.56 -26.41 2.47
CA ILE A 230 4.20 -25.29 1.77
C ILE A 230 3.16 -24.47 0.99
N GLY A 231 2.19 -25.14 0.34
CA GLY A 231 1.10 -24.48 -0.36
C GLY A 231 0.23 -23.60 0.57
N ARG A 232 -0.07 -24.08 1.79
CA ARG A 232 -0.77 -23.27 2.81
C ARG A 232 0.08 -22.09 3.28
N GLY A 233 1.38 -22.29 3.52
CA GLY A 233 2.32 -21.24 3.90
C GLY A 233 2.39 -20.11 2.87
N ILE A 234 2.53 -20.47 1.59
CA ILE A 234 2.49 -19.53 0.46
C ILE A 234 1.16 -18.77 0.41
N GLY A 235 0.03 -19.46 0.64
CA GLY A 235 -1.28 -18.84 0.68
C GLY A 235 -1.37 -17.73 1.73
N LYS A 236 -0.97 -18.03 2.96
CA LYS A 236 -0.95 -17.07 4.07
C LYS A 236 -0.01 -15.90 3.81
N LEU A 237 1.19 -16.16 3.28
CA LEU A 237 2.14 -15.08 2.95
C LEU A 237 1.60 -14.13 1.88
N LYS A 238 0.84 -14.64 0.90
CA LYS A 238 0.20 -13.77 -0.10
C LYS A 238 -0.90 -12.90 0.51
N GLU A 239 -1.74 -13.49 1.36
CA GLU A 239 -2.79 -12.77 2.06
C GLU A 239 -2.21 -11.65 2.94
N ASN A 240 -1.19 -11.96 3.75
CA ASN A 240 -0.47 -10.97 4.55
C ASN A 240 0.15 -9.86 3.68
N LEU A 241 0.80 -10.21 2.57
CA LEU A 241 1.38 -9.23 1.66
C LEU A 241 0.32 -8.31 1.07
N ASP A 242 -0.84 -8.82 0.68
CA ASP A 242 -1.95 -8.02 0.18
C ASP A 242 -2.45 -7.06 1.26
N GLU A 243 -2.61 -7.52 2.52
CA GLU A 243 -2.96 -6.67 3.66
C GLU A 243 -1.93 -5.55 3.92
N LEU A 244 -0.64 -5.89 3.89
CA LEU A 244 0.43 -4.92 4.10
C LEU A 244 0.52 -3.89 2.97
N LEU A 245 0.28 -4.31 1.73
CA LEU A 245 0.24 -3.42 0.57
C LEU A 245 -0.92 -2.43 0.67
N ASN A 246 -2.09 -2.90 1.08
CA ASN A 246 -3.25 -2.04 1.34
C ASN A 246 -2.96 -1.07 2.48
N LYS A 247 -2.45 -1.56 3.62
CA LYS A 247 -2.06 -0.72 4.76
C LYS A 247 -1.04 0.35 4.37
N ARG A 248 -0.09 0.03 3.49
CA ARG A 248 0.89 0.99 3.00
C ARG A 248 0.23 2.08 2.14
N GLU A 249 -0.75 1.73 1.32
CA GLU A 249 -1.51 2.72 0.54
C GLU A 249 -2.37 3.61 1.44
N ASP A 250 -3.04 3.04 2.44
CA ASP A 250 -3.81 3.79 3.43
C ASP A 250 -2.93 4.81 4.16
N LEU A 251 -1.71 4.43 4.56
CA LEU A 251 -0.74 5.34 5.17
C LEU A 251 -0.30 6.46 4.21
N TYR A 252 -0.16 6.18 2.91
CA TYR A 252 0.16 7.22 1.94
C TYR A 252 -1.00 8.21 1.78
N GLU A 253 -2.24 7.73 1.76
CA GLU A 253 -3.42 8.60 1.69
C GLU A 253 -3.57 9.44 2.96
N GLU A 254 -3.42 8.85 4.15
CA GLU A 254 -3.45 9.57 5.42
C GLU A 254 -2.36 10.67 5.43
N ARG A 255 -1.15 10.35 4.98
CA ARG A 255 -0.06 11.32 4.85
C ARG A 255 -0.43 12.47 3.92
N ARG A 256 -1.02 12.19 2.75
CA ARG A 256 -1.47 13.19 1.78
C ARG A 256 -2.49 14.14 2.41
N MET A 257 -3.48 13.59 3.13
CA MET A 257 -4.50 14.39 3.83
C MET A 257 -3.88 15.33 4.87
N ILE A 258 -2.94 14.86 5.69
CA ILE A 258 -2.32 15.69 6.73
C ILE A 258 -1.41 16.75 6.12
N ILE A 259 -0.69 16.43 5.04
CA ILE A 259 0.08 17.44 4.28
C ILE A 259 -0.84 18.55 3.77
N HIS A 260 -2.03 18.21 3.28
CA HIS A 260 -3.01 19.22 2.88
C HIS A 260 -3.46 20.11 4.05
N GLN A 261 -3.78 19.50 5.20
CA GLN A 261 -4.15 20.26 6.42
C GLN A 261 -3.03 21.18 6.90
N VAL A 262 -1.78 20.70 6.92
CA VAL A 262 -0.60 21.49 7.28
C VAL A 262 -0.42 22.69 6.34
N ARG A 263 -0.58 22.48 5.03
CA ARG A 263 -0.51 23.57 4.04
C ARG A 263 -1.63 24.58 4.21
N GLU A 264 -2.84 24.12 4.50
CA GLU A 264 -3.98 25.00 4.77
C GLU A 264 -3.76 25.84 6.03
N ALA A 265 -3.25 25.23 7.11
CA ALA A 265 -2.87 25.94 8.33
C ALA A 265 -1.75 26.98 8.05
N GLY A 266 -0.76 26.64 7.23
CA GLY A 266 0.29 27.56 6.79
C GLY A 266 -0.26 28.76 6.00
N ALA A 267 -1.18 28.54 5.06
CA ALA A 267 -1.82 29.61 4.31
C ALA A 267 -2.66 30.53 5.21
N LYS A 268 -3.41 29.96 6.17
CA LYS A 268 -4.14 30.74 7.19
C LYS A 268 -3.20 31.58 8.04
N LEU A 269 -2.03 31.03 8.39
CA LEU A 269 -1.02 31.74 9.18
C LEU A 269 -0.46 32.95 8.42
N GLU A 270 -0.15 32.81 7.12
CA GLU A 270 0.29 33.93 6.27
C GLU A 270 -0.77 35.04 6.18
N MET A 271 -2.05 34.67 6.08
CA MET A 271 -3.15 35.63 6.08
C MET A 271 -3.24 36.39 7.42
N VAL A 272 -3.12 35.68 8.54
CA VAL A 272 -3.14 36.28 9.88
C VAL A 272 -1.96 37.22 10.07
N ASP A 273 -0.77 36.84 9.60
CA ASP A 273 0.42 37.70 9.64
C ASP A 273 0.23 38.96 8.80
N THR A 274 -0.38 38.85 7.62
CA THR A 274 -0.72 40.00 6.79
C THR A 274 -1.70 40.95 7.53
N GLN A 275 -2.71 40.40 8.20
CA GLN A 275 -3.67 41.19 8.97
C GLN A 275 -3.03 41.86 10.19
N LEU A 276 -2.17 41.15 10.93
CA LEU A 276 -1.44 41.70 12.07
C LEU A 276 -0.51 42.83 11.64
N ASN A 277 0.25 42.65 10.55
CA ASN A 277 1.11 43.68 9.97
C ASN A 277 0.29 44.92 9.53
N ALA A 278 -0.89 44.71 8.94
CA ALA A 278 -1.77 45.81 8.54
C ALA A 278 -2.34 46.57 9.76
N ILE A 279 -2.65 45.88 10.86
CA ILE A 279 -3.08 46.50 12.12
C ILE A 279 -1.94 47.33 12.72
N GLU A 280 -0.73 46.79 12.77
CA GLU A 280 0.46 47.49 13.27
C GLU A 280 0.80 48.73 12.44
N PHE A 281 0.69 48.63 11.12
CA PHE A 281 0.86 49.78 10.22
C PHE A 281 -0.18 50.87 10.48
N LYS A 282 -1.47 50.50 10.62
CA LYS A 282 -2.54 51.45 10.99
C LYS A 282 -2.28 52.10 12.34
N ARG A 283 -1.85 51.31 13.35
CA ARG A 283 -1.52 51.80 14.68
C ARG A 283 -0.36 52.80 14.64
N SER A 284 0.72 52.47 13.93
CA SER A 284 1.86 53.36 13.71
C SER A 284 1.43 54.66 13.05
N ARG A 285 0.64 54.59 11.97
CA ARG A 285 0.09 55.78 11.29
C ARG A 285 -0.79 56.64 12.19
N LEU A 286 -1.62 56.03 13.04
CA LEU A 286 -2.43 56.74 14.03
C LEU A 286 -1.56 57.42 15.09
N GLN A 287 -0.51 56.77 15.57
CA GLN A 287 0.45 57.36 16.50
C GLN A 287 1.16 58.57 15.88
N TYR A 288 1.76 58.42 14.69
CA TYR A 288 2.40 59.54 13.97
C TYR A 288 1.46 60.71 13.70
N SER A 289 0.21 60.44 13.32
CA SER A 289 -0.78 61.51 13.10
C SER A 289 -1.21 62.17 14.40
N SER A 290 -1.33 61.42 15.51
CA SER A 290 -1.62 61.96 16.83
C SER A 290 -0.47 62.82 17.39
N ASP A 291 0.78 62.44 17.15
CA ASP A 291 1.97 63.21 17.54
C ASP A 291 2.08 64.51 16.73
N ARG A 292 1.79 64.45 15.43
CA ARG A 292 1.73 65.64 14.58
C ARG A 292 0.62 66.61 15.00
N GLN A 293 -0.56 66.10 15.36
CA GLN A 293 -1.65 66.92 15.90
C GLN A 293 -1.34 67.49 17.29
N ARG A 294 -0.61 66.76 18.14
CA ARG A 294 -0.12 67.29 19.42
C ARG A 294 0.85 68.44 19.21
N ARG A 295 1.81 68.32 18.28
CA ARG A 295 2.73 69.42 17.93
C ARG A 295 1.98 70.64 17.39
N GLN A 296 1.02 70.46 16.48
CA GLN A 296 0.19 71.57 15.97
C GLN A 296 -0.70 72.24 17.04
N ASN A 297 -1.19 71.50 18.04
CA ASN A 297 -1.99 72.07 19.13
C ASN A 297 -1.15 72.81 20.18
N VAL A 298 0.13 72.45 20.34
CA VAL A 298 1.07 73.22 21.17
C VAL A 298 1.38 74.56 20.48
N ASP A 299 1.61 74.57 19.18
CA ASP A 299 1.85 75.80 18.42
C ASP A 299 0.62 76.73 18.37
N ARG A 300 -0.60 76.19 18.28
CA ARG A 300 -1.84 77.00 18.30
C ARG A 300 -2.17 77.63 19.66
N ARG A 301 -1.65 77.10 20.77
CA ARG A 301 -1.79 77.74 22.09
C ARG A 301 -0.70 78.78 22.34
N SER A 302 0.44 78.69 21.65
CA SER A 302 1.50 79.70 21.70
C SER A 302 1.29 80.85 20.70
N SER A 303 0.57 80.61 19.59
CA SER A 303 0.27 81.61 18.55
C SER A 303 -1.13 82.22 18.75
N ARG A 304 -1.38 82.83 19.92
CA ARG A 304 -2.55 83.71 20.14
C ARG A 304 -2.16 85.19 20.23
N HIS A 305 -0.88 85.52 20.18
CA HIS A 305 -0.40 86.90 20.05
C HIS A 305 0.66 86.93 18.94
N GLU A 306 0.48 87.86 18.00
CA GLU A 306 1.27 88.06 16.78
C GLU A 306 0.99 86.95 15.73
N ILE A 307 0.51 87.19 14.51
CA ILE A 307 1.00 88.12 13.48
C ILE A 307 -0.11 88.29 12.41
N PRO A 308 -0.68 89.49 12.22
CA PRO A 308 -1.39 89.84 10.98
C PRO A 308 -0.47 90.41 9.89
N GLN A 309 0.75 90.86 10.22
CA GLN A 309 1.60 91.62 9.31
C GLN A 309 2.40 90.77 8.29
N ASP A 310 2.86 89.57 8.64
CA ASP A 310 3.64 88.73 7.71
C ASP A 310 2.82 88.20 6.53
N LYS A 311 1.51 88.05 6.69
CA LYS A 311 0.61 87.71 5.58
C LYS A 311 0.53 88.86 4.57
N MET A 312 0.51 90.11 5.01
CA MET A 312 0.46 91.26 4.10
C MET A 312 1.78 91.48 3.37
N LYS A 313 2.92 91.24 4.04
CA LYS A 313 4.25 91.39 3.42
C LYS A 313 4.51 90.32 2.36
N LYS A 314 4.18 89.05 2.66
CA LYS A 314 4.32 87.93 1.72
C LYS A 314 3.35 88.02 0.53
N ASN A 315 2.17 88.60 0.74
CA ASN A 315 1.22 88.86 -0.35
C ASN A 315 1.71 89.97 -1.29
N ARG A 316 2.35 91.01 -0.74
CA ARG A 316 2.96 92.09 -1.52
C ARG A 316 4.13 91.61 -2.37
N GLU A 317 5.04 90.83 -1.79
CA GLU A 317 6.19 90.24 -2.52
C GLU A 317 5.72 89.28 -3.63
N ASN A 318 4.67 88.47 -3.39
CA ASN A 318 4.08 87.63 -4.42
C ASN A 318 3.43 88.44 -5.54
N HIS A 319 2.74 89.53 -5.21
CA HIS A 319 2.11 90.40 -6.21
C HIS A 319 3.15 91.14 -7.06
N GLU A 320 4.25 91.59 -6.45
CA GLU A 320 5.39 92.19 -7.16
C GLU A 320 6.08 91.19 -8.10
N LEU A 321 6.26 89.93 -7.67
CA LEU A 321 6.79 88.86 -8.54
C LEU A 321 5.85 88.56 -9.72
N TRP A 322 4.54 88.55 -9.46
CA TRP A 322 3.53 88.32 -10.50
C TRP A 322 3.52 89.45 -11.54
N ASN A 323 3.61 90.70 -11.09
CA ASN A 323 3.68 91.86 -11.96
C ASN A 323 4.96 91.88 -12.80
N SER A 324 6.11 91.50 -12.22
CA SER A 324 7.37 91.38 -12.96
C SER A 324 7.30 90.33 -14.07
N LEU A 325 6.71 89.17 -13.79
CA LEU A 325 6.50 88.12 -14.81
C LEU A 325 5.55 88.58 -15.92
N LYS A 326 4.52 89.36 -15.59
CA LYS A 326 3.59 89.94 -16.57
C LYS A 326 4.30 90.96 -17.46
N GLU A 327 5.17 91.80 -16.90
CA GLU A 327 5.94 92.78 -17.66
C GLU A 327 6.93 92.13 -18.64
N VAL A 328 7.62 91.06 -18.22
CA VAL A 328 8.53 90.30 -19.09
C VAL A 328 7.76 89.68 -20.26
N ALA A 329 6.59 89.08 -19.99
CA ALA A 329 5.74 88.51 -21.01
C ALA A 329 5.21 89.60 -21.98
N MET A 330 4.78 90.75 -21.47
CA MET A 330 4.34 91.89 -22.30
C MET A 330 5.47 92.41 -23.21
N LYS A 331 6.68 92.54 -22.68
CA LYS A 331 7.85 92.98 -23.44
C LYS A 331 8.22 92.01 -24.57
N LYS A 332 8.09 90.70 -24.31
CA LYS A 332 8.28 89.64 -25.31
C LYS A 332 7.24 89.72 -26.43
N MET A 333 5.98 90.00 -26.09
CA MET A 333 4.90 90.23 -27.06
C MET A 333 5.15 91.48 -27.91
N SER A 334 5.49 92.61 -27.28
CA SER A 334 5.80 93.86 -27.99
C SER A 334 7.03 93.74 -28.90
N GLY A 335 7.96 92.85 -28.58
CA GLY A 335 9.10 92.49 -29.43
C GLY A 335 8.80 91.51 -30.56
N GLY A 336 7.52 91.11 -30.77
CA GLY A 336 7.11 90.17 -31.81
C GLY A 336 7.42 88.69 -31.50
N GLY A 337 7.81 88.38 -30.25
CA GLY A 337 8.10 87.01 -29.81
C GLY A 337 6.83 86.21 -29.51
N LYS A 338 6.84 84.92 -29.85
CA LYS A 338 5.72 84.02 -29.52
C LYS A 338 5.65 83.79 -28.01
N LEU A 339 4.48 84.02 -27.43
CA LEU A 339 4.20 83.75 -26.02
C LEU A 339 3.88 82.27 -25.81
N THR A 340 4.30 81.74 -24.67
CA THR A 340 3.88 80.43 -24.16
C THR A 340 2.46 80.52 -23.60
N PHE A 341 1.80 79.37 -23.44
CA PHE A 341 0.44 79.30 -22.91
C PHE A 341 0.31 79.96 -21.52
N ASP A 342 1.30 79.75 -20.64
CA ASP A 342 1.33 80.34 -19.31
C ASP A 342 1.58 81.85 -19.35
N GLU A 343 2.42 82.36 -20.25
CA GLU A 343 2.64 83.80 -20.47
C GLU A 343 1.40 84.49 -21.04
N MET A 344 0.68 83.86 -21.97
CA MET A 344 -0.61 84.36 -22.47
C MET A 344 -1.65 84.42 -21.35
N LYS A 345 -1.73 83.37 -20.53
CA LYS A 345 -2.61 83.34 -19.37
C LYS A 345 -2.26 84.44 -18.37
N LEU A 346 -0.97 84.72 -18.15
CA LEU A 346 -0.53 85.78 -17.25
C LEU A 346 -0.94 87.19 -17.71
N ILE A 347 -0.94 87.43 -19.03
CA ILE A 347 -1.28 88.73 -19.63
C ILE A 347 -2.79 88.93 -19.72
N TYR A 348 -3.53 87.92 -20.18
CA TYR A 348 -4.94 88.01 -20.58
C TYR A 348 -5.93 87.45 -19.57
N SER A 349 -5.49 86.87 -18.46
CA SER A 349 -6.42 86.58 -17.35
C SER A 349 -6.74 87.90 -16.67
N ASP A 350 -7.94 88.42 -16.90
CA ASP A 350 -8.46 89.56 -16.15
C ASP A 350 -8.60 89.15 -14.67
N GLU A 351 -8.01 89.93 -13.76
CA GLU A 351 -8.35 89.91 -12.33
C GLU A 351 -9.81 90.36 -12.20
N SER A 352 -10.73 89.41 -12.34
CA SER A 352 -12.13 89.56 -12.00
C SER A 352 -12.35 88.86 -10.66
N ASP A 353 -12.62 89.65 -9.62
CA ASP A 353 -13.23 89.19 -8.37
C ASP A 353 -14.61 88.55 -8.62
#